data_AF-B9W4M0-F1
#
_entry.id   AF-B9W4M0-F1
#
_cell.length_a   1.000
_cell.length_b   1.000
_cell.length_c   1.000
_cell.angle_alpha   90.00
_cell.angle_beta   90.00
_cell.angle_gamma   90.00
#
_symmetry.space_group_name_H-M   'P 1'
#
loop_
_entity.id
_entity.type
_entity.pdbx_description
1 polymer ?
#
loop_
_entity_poly.entity_id
_entity_poly.type
_entity_poly.pdbx_seq_one_letter_code
_entity_poly.pdbx_strand_id
1 'polypeptide(L)'
;MNILIHAADSVNVEVRKVVNKIKKNAATADKSMKKIVANAVRKIPSPVAANIPDALYLVKSGRRIRRQLNPVLENPNNLRDFEIPLKYTETSKNDKFLQYDSGGDKRILIYATETNMNILKS
;
A
#
# COMPACT_ATOMS: atom_id res chain seq x y z
N MET A 1 -54.24 -5.08 -0.43
CA MET A 1 -52.99 -5.71 -0.93
C MET A 1 -51.89 -4.65 -0.84
N ASN A 2 -51.09 -4.65 0.23
CA ASN A 2 -49.95 -3.72 0.34
C ASN A 2 -48.76 -4.34 -0.40
N ILE A 3 -48.38 -3.73 -1.52
CA ILE A 3 -47.18 -4.11 -2.25
C ILE A 3 -45.99 -3.57 -1.44
N LEU A 4 -45.29 -4.46 -0.72
CA LEU A 4 -43.99 -4.15 -0.12
C LEU A 4 -42.97 -3.95 -1.24
N ILE A 5 -42.85 -2.71 -1.71
CA ILE A 5 -41.74 -2.30 -2.56
C ILE A 5 -40.50 -2.29 -1.64
N HIS A 6 -39.67 -3.32 -1.71
CA HIS A 6 -38.36 -3.31 -1.06
C HIS A 6 -37.47 -2.31 -1.80
N ALA A 7 -37.61 -1.03 -1.46
CA ALA A 7 -36.76 0.02 -1.96
C ALA A 7 -35.30 -0.40 -1.74
N ALA A 8 -34.49 -0.39 -2.80
CA ALA A 8 -33.08 -0.71 -2.68
C ALA A 8 -32.48 0.17 -1.59
N ASP A 9 -31.87 -0.47 -0.57
CA ASP A 9 -31.23 0.24 0.52
C ASP A 9 -30.02 1.01 -0.02
N SER A 10 -30.30 2.25 -0.45
CA SER A 10 -29.37 3.13 -1.13
C SER A 10 -28.15 3.42 -0.25
N VAL A 11 -28.36 3.47 1.06
CA VAL A 11 -27.31 3.63 2.07
C VAL A 11 -26.38 2.43 2.04
N ASN A 12 -26.92 1.20 2.10
CA ASN A 12 -26.10 -0.01 2.04
C ASN A 12 -25.33 -0.16 0.71
N VAL A 13 -25.93 0.25 -0.41
CA VAL A 13 -25.23 0.30 -1.70
C VAL A 13 -24.05 1.26 -1.64
N GLU A 14 -24.24 2.45 -1.05
CA GLU A 14 -23.18 3.45 -0.93
C GLU A 14 -22.08 3.03 0.05
N VAL A 15 -22.43 2.43 1.19
CA VAL A 15 -21.48 1.81 2.13
C VAL A 15 -20.59 0.80 1.41
N ARG A 16 -21.19 -0.11 0.62
CA ARG A 16 -20.43 -1.09 -0.17
C ARG A 16 -19.47 -0.44 -1.17
N LYS A 17 -19.90 0.63 -1.85
CA LYS A 17 -19.04 1.39 -2.77
C LYS A 17 -17.83 1.99 -2.03
N VAL A 18 -18.05 2.58 -0.85
CA VAL A 18 -16.98 3.18 -0.03
C VAL A 18 -15.99 2.11 0.43
N VAL A 19 -16.48 0.99 0.98
CA VAL A 19 -15.62 -0.12 1.42
C VAL A 19 -14.81 -0.69 0.25
N ASN A 20 -15.43 -0.88 -0.91
CA ASN A 20 -14.74 -1.35 -2.11
C ASN A 20 -13.68 -0.36 -2.59
N LYS A 21 -13.95 0.95 -2.50
CA LYS A 21 -12.96 2.00 -2.80
C LYS A 21 -11.78 1.96 -1.84
N ILE A 22 -12.02 1.75 -0.54
CA ILE A 22 -10.95 1.57 0.46
C ILE A 22 -10.10 0.35 0.12
N LYS A 23 -10.72 -0.78 -0.22
CA LYS A 23 -10.02 -2.02 -0.61
C LYS A 23 -9.18 -1.83 -1.88
N LYS A 24 -9.72 -1.17 -2.91
CA LYS A 24 -8.97 -0.83 -4.13
C LYS A 24 -7.77 0.08 -3.84
N ASN A 25 -7.96 1.13 -3.05
CA ASN A 25 -6.86 2.02 -2.66
C ASN A 25 -5.83 1.32 -1.76
N ALA A 26 -6.26 0.36 -0.93
CA ALA A 26 -5.34 -0.43 -0.11
C ALA A 26 -4.39 -1.25 -0.98
N ALA A 27 -4.86 -1.79 -2.11
CA ALA A 27 -4.07 -2.58 -3.04
C ALA A 27 -2.95 -1.79 -3.73
N THR A 28 -3.19 -0.52 -4.07
CA THR A 28 -2.34 0.24 -4.98
C THR A 28 -1.58 1.40 -4.35
N ALA A 29 -2.00 1.91 -3.19
CA ALA A 29 -1.39 3.10 -2.60
C ALA A 29 -0.29 2.77 -1.59
N ASP A 30 0.82 3.52 -1.63
CA ASP A 30 1.91 3.48 -0.62
C ASP A 30 1.62 4.27 0.67
N LYS A 31 0.39 4.75 0.84
CA LYS A 31 -0.02 5.49 2.05
C LYS A 31 -0.33 4.55 3.21
N SER A 32 -0.26 5.04 4.45
CA SER A 32 -0.69 4.22 5.60
C SER A 32 -2.19 3.89 5.53
N MET A 33 -2.59 2.68 5.94
CA MET A 33 -3.99 2.28 5.93
C MET A 33 -4.89 3.19 6.78
N LYS A 34 -4.36 3.73 7.89
CA LYS A 34 -5.08 4.71 8.72
C LYS A 34 -5.40 5.98 7.91
N LYS A 35 -4.44 6.49 7.13
CA LYS A 35 -4.66 7.65 6.25
C LYS A 35 -5.66 7.35 5.13
N ILE A 36 -5.63 6.15 4.55
CA ILE A 36 -6.58 5.75 3.50
C ILE A 36 -8.01 5.72 4.04
N VAL A 37 -8.22 5.07 5.19
CA VAL A 37 -9.55 4.98 5.83
C VAL A 37 -10.04 6.37 6.25
N ALA A 38 -9.22 7.16 6.94
CA ALA A 38 -9.59 8.51 7.36
C ALA A 38 -9.99 9.40 6.17
N ASN A 39 -9.24 9.35 5.06
CA ASN A 39 -9.55 10.13 3.86
C ASN A 39 -10.84 9.68 3.15
N ALA A 40 -11.19 8.40 3.25
CA ALA A 40 -12.42 7.87 2.69
C ALA A 40 -13.63 8.27 3.55
N VAL A 41 -13.51 8.15 4.88
CA VAL A 41 -14.58 8.48 5.84
C VAL A 41 -14.83 9.99 5.93
N ARG A 42 -13.83 10.83 5.67
CA ARG A 42 -14.04 12.29 5.64
C ARG A 42 -14.93 12.78 4.48
N LYS A 43 -15.08 11.98 3.43
CA LYS A 43 -15.71 12.40 2.15
C LYS A 43 -17.12 11.85 1.96
N ILE A 44 -17.70 11.22 2.98
CA ILE A 44 -18.99 10.52 2.88
C ILE A 44 -20.09 11.24 3.65
N PRO A 45 -21.35 11.15 3.20
CA PRO A 45 -22.49 11.68 3.94
C PRO A 45 -22.68 11.01 5.31
N SER A 46 -23.22 11.75 6.29
CA SER A 46 -23.47 11.27 7.67
C SER A 46 -24.26 9.94 7.74
N PRO A 47 -25.35 9.74 6.97
CA PRO A 47 -26.10 8.48 7.01
C PRO A 47 -25.28 7.26 6.57
N VAL A 48 -24.35 7.46 5.63
CA VAL A 48 -23.44 6.42 5.13
C VAL A 48 -22.35 6.15 6.17
N ALA A 49 -21.82 7.20 6.79
CA ALA A 49 -20.79 7.09 7.82
C ALA A 49 -21.27 6.27 9.04
N ALA A 50 -22.53 6.44 9.45
CA ALA A 50 -23.14 5.68 10.53
C ALA A 50 -23.24 4.16 10.25
N ASN A 51 -23.33 3.77 8.98
CA ASN A 51 -23.50 2.39 8.55
C ASN A 51 -22.18 1.73 8.09
N ILE A 52 -21.06 2.45 8.17
CA ILE A 52 -19.75 1.92 7.78
C ILE A 52 -19.18 1.00 8.87
N PRO A 53 -18.51 -0.11 8.49
CA PRO A 53 -17.79 -0.94 9.44
C PRO A 53 -16.73 -0.17 10.20
N ASP A 54 -16.45 -0.59 11.44
CA ASP A 54 -15.46 0.05 12.30
C ASP A 54 -14.13 0.34 11.58
N ALA A 55 -13.55 1.50 11.87
CA ALA A 55 -12.33 1.97 11.24
C ALA A 55 -11.15 0.99 11.47
N LEU A 56 -11.06 0.36 12.66
CA LEU A 56 -10.00 -0.63 12.91
C LEU A 56 -10.22 -1.89 12.06
N TYR A 57 -11.46 -2.32 11.88
CA TYR A 57 -11.80 -3.42 10.98
C TYR A 57 -11.37 -3.11 9.53
N LEU A 58 -11.70 -1.93 9.01
CA LEU A 58 -11.30 -1.50 7.66
C LEU A 58 -9.77 -1.46 7.50
N VAL A 59 -9.05 -0.98 8.51
CA VAL A 59 -7.57 -1.00 8.51
C VAL A 59 -7.04 -2.42 8.47
N LYS A 60 -7.57 -3.34 9.29
CA LYS A 60 -7.16 -4.76 9.30
C LYS A 60 -7.45 -5.44 7.96
N SER A 61 -8.65 -5.23 7.40
CA SER A 61 -9.03 -5.77 6.10
C SER A 61 -8.13 -5.26 4.97
N GLY A 62 -7.84 -3.96 4.92
CA GLY A 62 -6.94 -3.41 3.91
C GLY A 62 -5.50 -3.90 4.07
N ARG A 63 -5.00 -4.08 5.30
CA ARG A 63 -3.69 -4.71 5.55
C ARG A 63 -3.63 -6.15 5.05
N ARG A 64 -4.70 -6.94 5.24
CA ARG A 64 -4.78 -8.31 4.72
C ARG A 64 -4.68 -8.34 3.19
N ILE A 65 -5.46 -7.48 2.52
CA ILE A 65 -5.41 -7.34 1.06
C ILE A 65 -4.01 -6.96 0.58
N ARG A 66 -3.37 -6.00 1.25
CA ARG A 66 -1.98 -5.63 0.94
C ARG A 66 -1.02 -6.79 1.03
N ARG A 67 -1.08 -7.59 2.10
CA ARG A 67 -0.21 -8.76 2.25
C ARG A 67 -0.44 -9.81 1.16
N GLN A 68 -1.68 -9.95 0.68
CA GLN A 68 -2.01 -10.88 -0.41
C GLN A 68 -1.53 -10.39 -1.77
N LEU A 69 -1.63 -9.08 -2.04
CA LEU A 69 -1.27 -8.50 -3.35
C LEU A 69 0.20 -8.07 -3.43
N ASN A 70 0.78 -7.70 -2.29
CA ASN A 70 2.19 -7.38 -2.13
C ASN A 70 2.75 -8.36 -1.09
N PRO A 71 3.02 -9.61 -1.48
CA PRO A 71 3.65 -10.56 -0.59
C PRO A 71 4.93 -9.94 -0.04
N VAL A 72 5.10 -10.02 1.28
CA VAL A 72 6.36 -9.66 1.92
C VAL A 72 7.40 -10.61 1.33
N LEU A 73 8.54 -10.09 0.89
CA LEU A 73 9.62 -10.93 0.43
C LEU A 73 9.98 -11.88 1.57
N GLU A 74 10.08 -13.17 1.25
CA GLU A 74 10.54 -14.14 2.24
C GLU A 74 11.92 -13.70 2.74
N ASN A 75 12.12 -13.77 4.05
CA ASN A 75 13.43 -13.49 4.59
C ASN A 75 14.40 -14.51 4.00
N PRO A 76 15.51 -14.08 3.40
CA PRO A 76 16.47 -15.03 2.84
C PRO A 76 17.06 -15.89 3.95
N ASN A 77 17.27 -17.18 3.68
CA ASN A 77 17.86 -18.12 4.65
C ASN A 77 19.36 -17.88 4.89
N ASN A 78 20.03 -17.23 3.94
CA ASN A 78 21.43 -16.86 4.00
C ASN A 78 21.70 -15.62 3.13
N LEU A 79 22.87 -14.99 3.27
CA LEU A 79 23.22 -13.77 2.54
C LEU A 79 23.55 -14.02 1.05
N ARG A 80 23.94 -15.24 0.67
CA ARG A 80 24.22 -15.62 -0.73
C ARG A 80 22.95 -15.57 -1.57
N ASP A 81 21.87 -16.09 -1.02
CA ASP A 81 20.57 -16.22 -1.70
C ASP A 81 19.70 -14.95 -1.51
N PHE A 82 20.23 -13.89 -0.90
CA PHE A 82 19.54 -12.62 -0.80
C PHE A 82 19.50 -11.96 -2.18
N GLU A 83 18.32 -11.68 -2.70
CA GLU A 83 18.14 -10.88 -3.91
C GLU A 83 17.45 -9.56 -3.55
N ILE A 84 17.95 -8.44 -4.09
CA ILE A 84 17.35 -7.12 -3.91
C ILE A 84 16.42 -6.87 -5.10
N PRO A 85 15.10 -6.74 -4.89
CA PRO A 85 14.20 -6.41 -5.98
C PRO A 85 14.52 -5.07 -6.63
N LEU A 86 14.31 -4.99 -7.95
CA LEU A 86 14.58 -3.81 -8.78
C LEU A 86 13.92 -2.53 -8.23
N LYS A 87 12.72 -2.64 -7.65
CA LYS A 87 12.01 -1.49 -7.04
C LYS A 87 12.78 -0.82 -5.87
N TYR A 88 13.82 -1.46 -5.35
CA TYR A 88 14.68 -0.93 -4.29
C TYR A 88 16.06 -0.50 -4.81
N THR A 89 16.35 -0.65 -6.11
CA THR A 89 17.61 -0.22 -6.72
C THR A 89 17.53 1.22 -7.25
N GLU A 90 16.34 1.80 -7.28
CA GLU A 90 16.04 3.14 -7.82
C GLU A 90 15.38 4.03 -6.77
N THR A 91 15.53 5.35 -6.92
CA THR A 91 14.79 6.33 -6.12
C THR A 91 13.34 6.44 -6.58
N SER A 92 12.49 7.16 -5.84
CA SER A 92 11.12 7.48 -6.27
C SER A 92 11.04 8.36 -7.53
N LYS A 93 12.19 8.87 -8.01
CA LYS A 93 12.33 9.63 -9.25
C LYS A 93 12.92 8.79 -10.39
N ASN A 94 13.07 7.48 -10.19
CA ASN A 94 13.71 6.52 -11.11
C ASN A 94 15.21 6.78 -11.32
N ASP A 95 15.88 7.46 -10.38
CA ASP A 95 17.33 7.61 -10.43
C ASP A 95 17.99 6.35 -9.88
N LYS A 96 19.05 5.86 -10.53
CA LYS A 96 19.84 4.73 -10.02
C LYS A 96 20.40 5.07 -8.64
N PHE A 97 20.04 4.26 -7.65
CA PHE A 97 20.39 4.48 -6.24
C PHE A 97 21.34 3.42 -5.72
N LEU A 98 21.13 2.14 -6.06
CA LEU A 98 22.10 1.08 -5.78
C LEU A 98 23.20 1.12 -6.84
N GLN A 99 24.36 1.66 -6.49
CA GLN A 99 25.48 1.82 -7.42
C GLN A 99 26.38 0.58 -7.49
N TYR A 100 26.54 -0.10 -6.36
CA TYR A 100 27.36 -1.28 -6.28
C TYR A 100 26.77 -2.31 -5.35
N ASP A 101 26.93 -3.57 -5.74
CA ASP A 101 26.51 -4.74 -5.00
C ASP A 101 27.53 -5.85 -5.27
N SER A 102 28.32 -6.21 -4.24
CA SER A 102 29.36 -7.23 -4.40
C SER A 102 28.81 -8.67 -4.40
N GLY A 103 27.55 -8.88 -3.99
CA GLY A 103 27.00 -10.20 -3.70
C GLY A 103 27.74 -10.98 -2.60
N GLY A 104 27.41 -12.27 -2.46
CA GLY A 104 28.11 -13.24 -1.61
C GLY A 104 27.87 -13.10 -0.09
N ASP A 105 28.67 -13.83 0.70
CA ASP A 105 28.51 -13.86 2.19
C ASP A 105 28.94 -12.57 2.88
N LYS A 106 29.87 -11.83 2.27
CA LYS A 106 30.39 -10.54 2.75
C LYS A 106 29.93 -9.41 1.84
N ARG A 107 28.63 -9.36 1.60
CA ARG A 107 28.02 -8.44 0.65
C ARG A 107 28.21 -6.99 1.06
N ILE A 108 28.76 -6.19 0.15
CA ILE A 108 28.91 -4.75 0.26
C ILE A 108 27.90 -4.12 -0.69
N LEU A 109 27.07 -3.23 -0.14
CA LEU A 109 26.10 -2.43 -0.88
C LEU A 109 26.53 -0.97 -0.82
N ILE A 110 26.67 -0.32 -1.97
CA ILE A 110 26.93 1.11 -2.04
C ILE A 110 25.71 1.80 -2.62
N TYR A 111 25.15 2.70 -1.82
CA TYR A 111 24.01 3.52 -2.19
C TYR A 111 24.46 4.95 -2.45
N ALA A 112 24.22 5.42 -3.66
CA ALA A 112 24.46 6.81 -4.05
C ALA A 112 23.63 7.15 -5.29
N THR A 113 23.28 8.42 -5.44
CA THR A 113 22.81 8.94 -6.72
C THR A 113 24.00 9.48 -7.52
N GLU A 114 23.83 9.63 -8.83
CA GLU A 114 24.84 10.29 -9.66
C GLU A 114 25.15 11.71 -9.18
N THR A 115 24.12 12.43 -8.70
CA THR A 115 24.29 13.74 -8.06
C THR A 115 25.24 13.67 -6.87
N ASN A 116 25.05 12.71 -5.95
CA ASN A 116 25.95 12.55 -4.80
C ASN A 116 27.38 12.25 -5.24
N MET A 117 27.55 11.39 -6.25
CA MET A 117 28.87 11.05 -6.78
C MET A 117 29.56 12.23 -7.46
N ASN A 118 28.81 13.09 -8.15
CA ASN A 118 29.35 14.30 -8.78
C ASN A 118 29.78 15.34 -7.73
N ILE A 119 29.01 15.50 -6.65
CA ILE A 119 29.38 16.37 -5.51
C ILE A 119 30.67 15.88 -4.83
N LEU A 120 30.89 14.56 -4.75
CA LEU A 120 32.09 14.00 -4.14
C LEU A 120 33.34 14.07 -5.04
N LYS A 121 33.16 14.27 -6.35
CA LYS A 121 34.25 14.42 -7.32
C LYS A 121 34.77 15.86 -7.43
N SER A 122 33.97 16.84 -7.01
CA SER A 122 34.32 18.27 -6.98
C SER A 122 35.03 18.65 -5.70
#